data_AF-A0A9P5QBF3-F1
#
_entry.id   AF-A0A9P5QBF3-F1
#
_cell.length_a   1.000
_cell.length_b   1.000
_cell.length_c   1.000
_cell.angle_alpha   90.00
_cell.angle_beta   90.00
_cell.angle_gamma   90.00
#
_symmetry.space_group_name_H-M   'P 1'
#
loop_
_entity.id
_entity.type
_entity.pdbx_description
1 polymer ?
#
loop_
_entity_poly.entity_id
_entity_poly.type
_entity_poly.pdbx_seq_one_letter_code
_entity_poly.pdbx_strand_id
1 'polypeptide(L)'
;MLFATLVNGRPYLHPLLLQRRLIATVETISPIRKKAYRLGHKPFKHWFENNHPKSIKYGPRLTWMLRHGAPGHNLYMRPDGFVLIEDLLKLEPLKHLYITDLRKIVGFDPIQRLQLKKLRPQRWFIRALKNHTISVRILIFHLCQLLHRRN
;
A
#
# COMPACT_ATOMS: atom_id res chain seq x y z
N MET A 1 -18.58 -25.86 34.16
CA MET A 1 -19.35 -26.84 33.38
C MET A 1 -19.81 -26.15 32.09
N LEU A 2 -19.28 -26.54 30.93
CA LEU A 2 -19.63 -25.97 29.62
C LEU A 2 -20.66 -26.88 28.95
N PHE A 3 -21.90 -26.38 28.76
CA PHE A 3 -22.93 -27.09 28.02
C PHE A 3 -22.65 -26.96 26.51
N ALA A 4 -22.23 -28.04 25.87
CA ALA A 4 -22.20 -28.15 24.41
C ALA A 4 -23.58 -28.63 23.95
N THR A 5 -24.32 -27.78 23.23
CA THR A 5 -25.57 -28.21 22.58
C THR A 5 -25.23 -28.99 21.31
N LEU A 6 -25.83 -30.16 21.16
CA LEU A 6 -25.71 -31.00 19.98
C LEU A 6 -26.82 -30.63 18.99
N VAL A 7 -26.46 -30.40 17.73
CA VAL A 7 -27.43 -30.28 16.63
C VAL A 7 -27.08 -31.38 15.62
N ASN A 8 -28.04 -32.27 15.33
CA ASN A 8 -27.87 -33.41 14.40
C ASN A 8 -26.69 -34.33 14.71
N GLY A 9 -26.49 -34.67 16.00
CA GLY A 9 -25.44 -35.62 16.42
C GLY A 9 -24.00 -35.12 16.26
N ARG A 10 -23.80 -33.83 15.92
CA ARG A 10 -22.48 -33.20 15.89
C ARG A 10 -22.40 -32.09 16.94
N PRO A 11 -21.27 -31.94 17.66
CA PRO A 11 -21.08 -30.86 18.61
C PRO A 11 -21.20 -29.52 17.88
N TYR A 12 -22.23 -28.73 18.23
CA TYR A 12 -22.45 -27.43 17.62
C TYR A 12 -21.60 -26.40 18.36
N LEU A 13 -20.44 -26.08 17.77
CA LEU A 13 -19.63 -24.97 18.23
C LEU A 13 -20.31 -23.67 17.77
N HIS A 14 -20.88 -22.92 18.71
CA HIS A 14 -21.49 -21.61 18.46
C HIS A 14 -20.53 -20.72 17.64
N PRO A 15 -20.98 -19.95 16.63
CA PRO A 15 -20.11 -19.14 15.76
C PRO A 15 -19.19 -18.17 16.52
N LEU A 16 -19.60 -17.75 17.72
CA LEU A 16 -18.81 -16.91 18.63
C LEU A 16 -17.60 -17.62 19.27
N LEU A 17 -17.56 -18.96 19.27
CA LEU A 17 -16.43 -19.76 19.74
C LEU A 17 -15.40 -20.04 18.63
N LEU A 18 -15.83 -20.06 17.36
CA LEU A 18 -14.95 -20.18 16.20
C LEU A 18 -14.22 -18.87 15.85
N GLN A 19 -14.74 -17.71 16.26
CA GLN A 19 -14.04 -16.43 16.14
C GLN A 19 -12.79 -16.31 17.03
N ARG A 20 -12.55 -17.25 17.95
CA ARG A 20 -11.45 -17.20 18.91
C ARG A 20 -10.15 -17.89 18.46
N ARG A 21 -10.14 -18.59 17.31
CA ARG A 21 -8.95 -19.32 16.82
C ARG A 21 -8.20 -18.69 15.64
N LEU A 22 -8.56 -17.47 15.24
CA LEU A 22 -7.73 -16.63 14.36
C LEU A 22 -7.51 -15.24 14.97
N ILE A 23 -7.25 -15.20 16.29
CA ILE A 23 -6.52 -14.07 16.86
C ILE A 23 -5.06 -14.30 16.44
N ALA A 24 -4.78 -13.95 15.19
CA ALA A 24 -3.43 -13.68 14.74
C ALA A 24 -2.81 -12.73 15.77
N THR A 25 -1.83 -13.26 16.48
CA THR A 25 -0.89 -12.59 17.40
C THR A 25 -1.02 -11.06 17.44
N VAL A 26 -1.35 -10.56 18.63
CA VAL A 26 -1.46 -9.13 19.00
C VAL A 26 -0.14 -8.34 18.78
N GLU A 27 0.90 -8.98 18.26
CA GLU A 27 2.26 -8.45 18.11
C GLU A 27 2.50 -7.65 16.82
N THR A 28 1.67 -7.75 15.78
CA THR A 28 1.93 -7.07 14.49
C THR A 28 0.85 -6.07 14.07
N ILE A 29 -0.02 -5.66 14.99
CA ILE A 29 -0.96 -4.56 14.73
C ILE A 29 -0.15 -3.26 14.70
N SER A 30 -0.05 -2.63 13.52
CA SER A 30 0.64 -1.33 13.38
C SER A 30 0.15 -0.36 14.46
N PRO A 31 1.02 0.51 15.03
CA PRO A 31 0.64 1.42 16.12
C PRO A 31 -0.64 2.24 15.85
N ILE A 32 -0.91 2.46 14.57
CA ILE A 32 -2.07 3.16 14.03
C ILE A 32 -3.35 2.33 14.16
N ARG A 33 -3.33 1.03 13.82
CA ARG A 33 -4.48 0.15 14.03
C ARG A 33 -4.80 0.00 15.52
N LYS A 34 -3.80 -0.06 16.41
CA LYS A 34 -4.02 -0.03 17.87
C LYS A 34 -4.69 1.29 18.30
N LYS A 35 -4.33 2.42 17.70
CA LYS A 35 -4.97 3.72 17.96
C LYS A 35 -6.39 3.80 17.40
N ALA A 36 -6.65 3.22 16.24
CA ALA A 36 -7.99 3.14 15.64
C ALA A 36 -8.98 2.37 16.51
N TYR A 37 -8.58 1.22 17.05
CA TYR A 37 -9.42 0.43 17.96
C TYR A 37 -9.77 1.20 19.24
N ARG A 38 -8.84 2.00 19.78
CA ARG A 38 -9.06 2.78 21.02
C ARG A 38 -10.01 3.97 20.83
N LEU A 39 -9.93 4.67 19.71
CA LEU A 39 -10.62 5.94 19.50
C LEU A 39 -12.02 5.81 18.88
N GLY A 40 -12.35 4.66 18.29
CA GLY A 40 -13.55 4.52 17.46
C GLY A 40 -13.43 5.25 16.11
N HIS A 41 -14.36 4.99 15.18
CA HIS A 41 -14.19 5.37 13.77
C HIS A 41 -14.09 6.90 13.53
N LYS A 42 -15.04 7.71 14.04
CA LYS A 42 -15.04 9.16 13.82
C LYS A 42 -13.84 9.88 14.48
N PRO A 43 -13.52 9.63 15.77
CA PRO A 43 -12.39 10.30 16.41
C PRO A 43 -11.04 9.85 15.84
N PHE A 44 -10.91 8.58 15.43
CA PHE A 44 -9.71 8.12 14.74
C PHE A 44 -9.52 8.80 13.37
N LYS A 45 -10.59 8.92 12.58
CA LYS A 45 -10.53 9.59 11.27
C LYS A 45 -10.00 11.02 11.40
N HIS A 46 -10.59 11.82 12.29
CA HIS A 46 -10.15 13.20 12.52
C HIS A 46 -8.70 13.26 13.05
N TRP A 47 -8.35 12.41 14.01
CA TRP A 47 -6.98 12.31 14.50
C TRP A 47 -5.99 11.99 13.36
N PHE A 48 -6.32 11.02 12.50
CA PHE A 48 -5.47 10.62 11.39
C PHE A 48 -5.34 11.76 10.36
N GLU A 49 -6.43 12.46 10.06
CA GLU A 49 -6.46 13.63 9.17
C GLU A 49 -5.54 14.74 9.62
N ASN A 50 -5.58 15.08 10.91
CA ASN A 50 -4.76 16.15 11.46
C ASN A 50 -3.28 15.76 11.58
N ASN A 51 -2.98 14.49 11.88
CA ASN A 51 -1.60 14.04 12.14
C ASN A 51 -0.86 13.54 10.89
N HIS A 52 -1.59 13.15 9.84
CA HIS A 52 -1.02 12.56 8.63
C HIS A 52 -1.56 13.18 7.33
N PRO A 53 -1.54 14.53 7.18
CA PRO A 53 -2.13 15.21 6.02
C PRO A 53 -1.47 14.78 4.69
N LYS A 54 -0.16 14.50 4.69
CA LYS A 54 0.55 13.98 3.52
C LYS A 54 0.06 12.60 3.08
N SER A 55 -0.22 11.69 4.03
CA SER A 55 -0.72 10.35 3.72
C SER A 55 -2.07 10.38 3.03
N ILE A 56 -2.95 11.28 3.45
CA ILE A 56 -4.27 11.45 2.83
C ILE A 56 -4.16 12.11 1.47
N LYS A 57 -3.34 13.16 1.36
CA LYS A 57 -3.17 13.90 0.10
C LYS A 57 -2.49 13.06 -0.98
N TYR A 58 -1.43 12.33 -0.63
CA TYR A 58 -0.56 11.68 -1.59
C TYR A 58 -0.75 10.17 -1.69
N GLY A 59 -1.29 9.48 -0.68
CA GLY A 59 -1.49 8.03 -0.71
C GLY A 59 -2.38 7.55 -1.87
N PRO A 60 -3.60 8.10 -2.06
CA PRO A 60 -4.45 7.78 -3.21
C PRO A 60 -3.80 8.14 -4.54
N ARG A 61 -3.11 9.28 -4.63
CA ARG A 61 -2.41 9.73 -5.84
C ARG A 61 -1.27 8.81 -6.24
N LEU A 62 -0.41 8.43 -5.28
CA LEU A 62 0.66 7.46 -5.48
C LEU A 62 0.10 6.11 -5.96
N THR A 63 -1.00 5.66 -5.35
CA THR A 63 -1.65 4.41 -5.75
C THR A 63 -2.17 4.48 -7.19
N TRP A 64 -2.84 5.59 -7.55
CA TRP A 64 -3.33 5.79 -8.92
C TRP A 64 -2.18 5.88 -9.93
N MET A 65 -1.12 6.64 -9.61
CA MET A 65 0.08 6.79 -10.44
C MET A 65 0.72 5.43 -10.74
N LEU A 66 0.87 4.58 -9.73
CA LEU A 66 1.49 3.26 -9.87
C LEU A 66 0.58 2.21 -10.52
N ARG A 67 -0.73 2.44 -10.61
CA ARG A 67 -1.69 1.51 -11.23
C ARG A 67 -2.07 1.87 -12.66
N HIS A 68 -2.06 3.16 -12.96
CA HIS A 68 -2.62 3.75 -14.19
C HIS A 68 -1.68 4.81 -14.80
N GLY A 69 -1.08 5.68 -13.97
CA GLY A 69 -0.42 6.91 -14.43
C GLY A 69 1.02 6.77 -14.94
N ALA A 70 1.72 5.66 -14.67
CA ALA A 70 3.15 5.55 -15.00
C ALA A 70 3.50 5.82 -16.48
N PRO A 71 2.74 5.31 -17.48
CA PRO A 71 3.00 5.61 -18.89
C PRO A 71 2.85 7.11 -19.23
N GLY A 72 1.84 7.78 -18.68
CA GLY A 72 1.57 9.20 -18.95
C GLY A 72 2.60 10.17 -18.36
N HIS A 73 3.41 9.70 -17.40
CA HIS A 73 4.46 10.47 -16.75
C HIS A 73 5.88 10.05 -17.17
N ASN A 74 6.01 9.26 -18.25
CA ASN A 74 7.27 8.68 -18.71
C ASN A 74 8.07 7.99 -17.57
N LEU A 75 7.34 7.38 -16.64
CA LEU A 75 7.89 6.77 -15.45
C LEU A 75 8.21 5.30 -15.74
N TYR A 76 9.49 4.96 -15.75
CA TYR A 76 9.90 3.58 -15.95
C TYR A 76 9.41 2.69 -14.81
N MET A 77 8.61 1.69 -15.15
CA MET A 77 8.16 0.66 -14.23
C MET A 77 8.68 -0.69 -14.71
N ARG A 78 9.31 -1.42 -13.79
CA ARG A 78 9.86 -2.74 -14.05
C ARG A 78 8.75 -3.77 -14.29
N PRO A 79 9.09 -4.94 -14.87
CA PRO A 79 8.13 -6.02 -15.09
C PRO A 79 7.40 -6.52 -13.82
N ASP A 80 8.01 -6.36 -12.66
CA ASP A 80 7.47 -6.73 -11.34
C ASP A 80 6.59 -5.62 -10.70
N GLY A 81 6.35 -4.54 -11.44
CA GLY A 81 5.56 -3.37 -11.03
C GLY A 81 6.33 -2.37 -10.17
N PHE A 82 7.62 -2.58 -9.94
CA PHE A 82 8.45 -1.68 -9.13
C PHE A 82 8.97 -0.50 -9.93
N VAL A 83 8.91 0.68 -9.31
CA VAL A 83 9.43 1.94 -9.81
C VAL A 83 10.56 2.43 -8.91
N LEU A 84 11.57 3.05 -9.51
CA LEU A 84 12.66 3.70 -8.78
C LEU A 84 12.15 4.99 -8.10
N ILE A 85 12.36 5.13 -6.79
CA ILE A 85 11.81 6.27 -6.03
C ILE A 85 12.40 7.59 -6.49
N GLU A 86 13.69 7.60 -6.85
CA GLU A 86 14.40 8.77 -7.33
C GLU A 86 13.75 9.35 -8.59
N ASP A 87 13.19 8.50 -9.47
CA ASP A 87 12.48 8.96 -10.66
C ASP A 87 11.03 9.36 -10.34
N LEU A 88 10.38 8.65 -9.42
CA LEU A 88 9.05 9.00 -8.95
C LEU A 88 9.01 10.38 -8.28
N LEU A 89 10.02 10.70 -7.46
CA LEU A 89 10.13 11.98 -6.76
C LEU A 89 10.55 13.13 -7.67
N LYS A 90 10.95 12.89 -8.92
CA LYS A 90 11.16 13.98 -9.90
C LYS A 90 9.86 14.47 -10.52
N LEU A 91 8.76 13.72 -10.39
CA LEU A 91 7.48 14.11 -10.96
C LEU A 91 6.91 15.32 -10.24
N GLU A 92 6.48 16.34 -10.98
CA GLU A 92 5.83 17.56 -10.46
C GLU A 92 4.83 17.32 -9.32
N PRO A 93 3.88 16.35 -9.38
CA PRO A 93 2.94 16.12 -8.28
C PRO A 93 3.57 15.55 -6.99
N LEU A 94 4.81 15.06 -7.06
CA LEU A 94 5.47 14.31 -5.98
C LEU A 94 6.82 14.91 -5.56
N LYS A 95 7.32 15.95 -6.24
CA LYS A 95 8.63 16.58 -5.97
C LYS A 95 8.83 17.14 -4.57
N HIS A 96 7.73 17.39 -3.86
CA HIS A 96 7.74 17.88 -2.47
C HIS A 96 7.81 16.77 -1.43
N LEU A 97 7.91 15.51 -1.85
CA LEU A 97 7.99 14.36 -0.96
C LEU A 97 9.42 13.87 -0.83
N TYR A 98 9.76 13.40 0.37
CA TYR A 98 11.01 12.69 0.62
C TYR A 98 10.77 11.20 0.84
N ILE A 99 11.83 10.39 0.77
CA ILE A 99 11.77 8.96 1.10
C ILE A 99 11.16 8.70 2.48
N THR A 100 11.42 9.58 3.45
CA THR A 100 10.84 9.51 4.80
C THR A 100 9.33 9.69 4.79
N ASP A 101 8.81 10.57 3.93
CA ASP A 101 7.37 10.72 3.72
C ASP A 101 6.78 9.47 3.07
N LEU A 102 7.42 8.91 2.03
CA LEU A 102 6.95 7.69 1.39
C LEU A 102 6.90 6.50 2.37
N ARG A 103 7.92 6.34 3.23
CA ARG A 103 7.92 5.33 4.29
C ARG A 103 6.74 5.51 5.24
N LYS A 104 6.44 6.74 5.65
CA LYS A 104 5.27 7.07 6.45
C LYS A 104 3.98 6.69 5.71
N ILE A 105 3.81 7.15 4.47
CA ILE A 105 2.60 6.89 3.66
C ILE A 105 2.36 5.38 3.54
N VAL A 106 3.39 4.60 3.23
CA VAL A 106 3.31 3.13 3.13
C VAL A 106 2.99 2.49 4.48
N GLY A 107 3.64 2.95 5.57
CA GLY A 107 3.41 2.42 6.92
C GLY A 107 2.04 2.78 7.52
N PHE A 108 1.46 3.91 7.09
CA PHE A 108 0.15 4.40 7.51
C PHE A 108 -1.00 3.83 6.67
N ASP A 109 -0.72 3.11 5.59
CA ASP A 109 -1.74 2.55 4.72
C ASP A 109 -2.42 1.31 5.36
N PRO A 110 -3.70 1.40 5.77
CA PRO A 110 -4.36 0.31 6.50
C PRO A 110 -4.59 -0.94 5.64
N ILE A 111 -4.62 -0.78 4.32
CA ILE A 111 -4.92 -1.82 3.32
C ILE A 111 -3.62 -2.29 2.63
N GLN A 112 -2.48 -1.65 2.93
CA GLN A 112 -1.18 -1.96 2.31
C GLN A 112 -1.25 -1.92 0.78
N ARG A 113 -1.83 -0.86 0.21
CA ARG A 113 -1.92 -0.66 -1.25
C ARG A 113 -0.54 -0.54 -1.87
N LEU A 114 0.42 -0.03 -1.11
CA LEU A 114 1.77 0.27 -1.52
C LEU A 114 2.77 -0.65 -0.81
N GLN A 115 3.86 -0.96 -1.51
CA GLN A 115 4.98 -1.70 -0.96
C GLN A 115 6.28 -0.98 -1.29
N LEU A 116 7.10 -0.76 -0.26
CA LEU A 116 8.44 -0.21 -0.36
C LEU A 116 9.47 -1.34 -0.23
N LYS A 117 10.47 -1.40 -1.11
CA LYS A 117 11.53 -2.41 -1.04
C LYS A 117 12.88 -1.81 -1.39
N LYS A 118 13.91 -2.15 -0.60
CA LYS A 118 15.30 -1.88 -0.94
C LYS A 118 15.81 -3.06 -1.79
N LEU A 119 16.03 -2.84 -3.09
CA LEU A 119 16.44 -3.90 -4.03
C LEU A 119 17.92 -3.81 -4.44
N ARG A 120 18.58 -2.69 -4.17
CA ARG A 120 20.02 -2.49 -4.37
C ARG A 120 20.62 -1.87 -3.11
N PRO A 121 21.95 -1.93 -2.92
CA PRO A 121 22.61 -1.47 -1.69
C PRO A 121 22.18 -0.07 -1.23
N GLN A 122 21.74 0.79 -2.16
CA GLN A 122 21.35 2.17 -1.89
C GLN A 122 20.11 2.67 -2.66
N ARG A 123 19.35 1.81 -3.34
CA ARG A 123 18.17 2.27 -4.11
C ARG A 123 16.87 1.69 -3.57
N TRP A 124 15.92 2.59 -3.37
CA TRP A 124 14.59 2.26 -2.92
C TRP A 124 13.63 2.19 -4.09
N PHE A 125 12.77 1.18 -4.06
CA PHE A 125 11.74 0.95 -5.05
C PHE A 125 10.39 0.92 -4.38
N ILE A 126 9.37 1.35 -5.11
CA ILE A 126 7.98 1.33 -4.67
C ILE A 126 7.10 0.70 -5.75
N ARG A 127 6.06 -0.02 -5.31
CA ARG A 127 5.01 -0.54 -6.19
C ARG A 127 3.65 -0.47 -5.54
N ALA A 128 2.60 -0.52 -6.35
CA ALA A 128 1.28 -0.90 -5.86
C ALA A 128 1.12 -2.44 -5.85
N LEU A 129 0.40 -2.98 -4.88
CA LEU A 129 0.25 -4.44 -4.71
C LEU A 129 -0.82 -5.08 -5.61
N LYS A 130 -1.92 -4.39 -5.87
CA LYS A 130 -3.09 -4.92 -6.58
C LYS A 130 -3.68 -3.89 -7.54
N ASN A 131 -4.52 -4.35 -8.47
CA ASN A 131 -5.36 -3.56 -9.39
C ASN A 131 -4.56 -2.67 -10.36
N HIS A 132 -3.55 -3.26 -11.00
CA HIS A 132 -2.84 -2.61 -12.11
C HIS A 132 -3.68 -2.70 -13.38
N THR A 133 -3.84 -1.59 -14.09
CA THR A 133 -4.38 -1.62 -15.46
C THR A 133 -3.29 -1.34 -16.50
N ILE A 134 -2.10 -0.93 -16.07
CA ILE A 134 -0.95 -0.78 -16.95
C ILE A 134 -0.53 -2.18 -17.40
N SER A 135 -0.58 -2.42 -18.72
CA SER A 135 0.02 -3.62 -19.29
C SER A 135 1.54 -3.49 -19.21
N VAL A 136 2.14 -4.36 -18.40
CA VAL A 136 3.58 -4.41 -18.11
C VAL A 136 4.45 -4.53 -19.36
N ARG A 137 3.88 -4.94 -20.51
CA ARG A 137 4.59 -5.07 -21.80
C ARG A 137 4.96 -3.74 -22.47
N ILE A 138 4.41 -2.59 -22.06
CA ILE A 138 4.50 -1.35 -22.86
C ILE A 138 5.71 -0.45 -22.51
N LEU A 139 6.40 -0.69 -21.39
CA LEU A 139 7.44 0.25 -20.89
C LEU A 139 8.82 0.11 -21.54
N ILE A 140 9.01 -0.84 -22.46
CA ILE A 140 10.26 -0.97 -23.24
C ILE A 140 10.26 -0.01 -24.44
N PHE A 141 9.09 0.42 -24.94
CA PHE A 141 9.02 1.15 -26.22
C PHE A 141 9.42 2.64 -26.14
N HIS A 142 9.25 3.32 -25.01
CA HIS A 142 9.53 4.76 -24.93
C HIS A 142 11.01 5.11 -24.75
N LEU A 143 11.81 4.23 -24.15
CA LEU A 143 13.26 4.41 -24.07
C LEU A 143 13.91 4.22 -25.46
N CYS A 144 13.35 3.36 -26.31
CA CYS A 144 13.81 3.18 -27.70
C CYS A 144 13.49 4.38 -28.60
N GLN A 145 12.33 5.02 -28.46
CA GLN A 145 11.96 6.19 -29.28
C GLN A 145 12.78 7.45 -28.96
N LEU A 146 13.22 7.62 -27.72
CA LEU A 146 14.11 8.74 -27.34
C LEU A 146 15.56 8.53 -27.80
N LEU A 147 16.01 7.29 -27.94
CA LEU A 147 17.35 6.98 -28.45
C LEU A 147 17.43 7.00 -29.98
N HIS A 148 16.32 6.79 -30.71
CA HIS A 148 16.27 6.87 -32.17
C HIS A 148 15.97 8.26 -32.75
N ARG A 149 15.59 9.25 -31.93
CA ARG A 149 15.43 10.66 -32.36
C ARG A 149 16.68 11.51 -32.22
N ARG A 150 17.81 10.91 -31.83
CA ARG A 150 19.14 11.53 -31.86
C ARG A 150 19.97 10.85 -32.94
N ASN A 151 19.60 11.10 -34.19
CA ASN A 151 20.45 11.05 -35.38
C ASN A 151 19.82 11.96 -36.42
#